data_AF-A0A938QTJ3-F1
#
_entry.id   AF-A0A938QTJ3-F1
#
_cell.length_a   1.000
_cell.length_b   1.000
_cell.length_c   1.000
_cell.angle_alpha   90.00
_cell.angle_beta   90.00
_cell.angle_gamma   90.00
#
_symmetry.space_group_name_H-M   'P 1'
#
loop_
_entity.id
_entity.type
_entity.pdbx_description
1 polymer ?
#
loop_
_entity_poly.entity_id
_entity_poly.type
_entity_poly.pdbx_seq_one_letter_code
_entity_poly.pdbx_strand_id
1 'polypeptide(L)'
;MQAVVDGKTPPGVFVGSGDPGKVAFVFPGQGSQSVEMGRELALAFDTALGAWNRGVDVVPSVVRAVFPPPAFDAATTAAQEDHLKQTENAQPALGLASLAALRTLESLGVTPSMTAGHSFGELVALHAAGSFDETTLLRLARRRGELMKTASSMPGAMAAVLGDASKIPALLAPFAGRVVVANENSPEQTVISGEAAAVDEAAKALEAAGLKVKRLAVSTAFHSPLVAAACAPLRAFLDDVAVAAPRFPVFANTTAAPHGGAAAVRATLAEQMRAPVRFVDEVKAMVAAGARVFVEVGPGSVLTSLVQRIAPDVVAVATDGKKGLHVFFSALARLCAVGVAVDLHRLPACPALPQPLAPSKSAVLVSGANVGRPALPAPVPVTLAPAAARSATSAAVAPVAPAPAAPAPVAPAAPPAAPRAAAPAASAAPAAWLQVFEDGQRQTMDAHLAFQKALVDAHESYLRSFEATSQVLLGALGGQLVAAPVVAAPVVAAPVVAAPVVAAPVVAAPVVVAPVVAAPVVAAPVIAAPVVASRSPATPAARPLATTSAPSFAAPAGNGRAALFAVVADKTGYPVESLDETMHLESDLGIDSIKRVEILGALKERLPAA
;
A
#
# COMPACT_ATOMS: atom_id res chain seq x y z
N MET A 1 -3.49 -10.07 -31.87
CA MET A 1 -2.55 -10.73 -32.79
C MET A 1 -1.68 -9.70 -33.50
N GLN A 2 -2.26 -8.72 -34.22
CA GLN A 2 -1.51 -7.61 -34.81
C GLN A 2 -0.64 -6.85 -33.79
N ALA A 3 -1.17 -6.55 -32.60
CA ALA A 3 -0.38 -5.97 -31.51
C ALA A 3 0.88 -6.80 -31.19
N VAL A 4 0.77 -8.12 -31.01
CA VAL A 4 1.93 -9.00 -30.73
C VAL A 4 2.91 -9.03 -31.91
N VAL A 5 2.41 -9.00 -33.14
CA VAL A 5 3.22 -8.90 -34.37
C VAL A 5 3.94 -7.55 -34.47
N ASP A 6 3.32 -6.47 -33.98
CA ASP A 6 3.89 -5.11 -33.88
C ASP A 6 4.79 -4.95 -32.62
N GLY A 7 5.09 -6.03 -31.90
CA GLY A 7 5.86 -6.00 -30.65
C GLY A 7 5.11 -5.48 -29.42
N LYS A 8 3.81 -5.19 -29.53
CA LYS A 8 2.92 -4.76 -28.45
C LYS A 8 2.24 -5.97 -27.80
N THR A 9 2.62 -6.32 -26.58
CA THR A 9 1.92 -7.38 -25.83
C THR A 9 0.54 -6.90 -25.35
N PRO A 10 -0.49 -7.77 -25.34
CA PRO A 10 -1.76 -7.46 -24.69
C PRO A 10 -1.56 -7.11 -23.21
N PRO A 11 -2.47 -6.33 -22.60
CA PRO A 11 -2.43 -6.06 -21.16
C PRO A 11 -2.32 -7.36 -20.35
N GLY A 12 -1.38 -7.41 -19.40
CA GLY A 12 -1.13 -8.59 -18.56
C GLY A 12 -0.28 -9.68 -19.22
N VAL A 13 0.16 -9.52 -20.47
CA VAL A 13 1.09 -10.44 -21.13
C VAL A 13 2.49 -9.84 -21.11
N PHE A 14 3.43 -10.61 -20.55
CA PHE A 14 4.84 -10.23 -20.47
C PHE A 14 5.68 -11.24 -21.25
N VAL A 15 6.65 -10.73 -22.01
CA VAL A 15 7.59 -11.52 -22.79
C VAL A 15 8.99 -11.07 -22.42
N GLY A 16 9.90 -12.02 -22.27
CA GLY A 16 11.32 -11.78 -22.07
C GLY A 16 12.12 -12.92 -22.68
N SER A 17 13.41 -12.69 -22.85
CA SER A 17 14.35 -13.66 -23.38
C SER A 17 15.77 -13.32 -22.91
N GLY A 18 16.60 -14.34 -22.70
CA GLY A 18 17.99 -14.19 -22.29
C GLY A 18 18.16 -14.22 -20.77
N ASP A 19 19.35 -13.82 -20.34
CA ASP A 19 19.71 -13.70 -18.92
C ASP A 19 19.03 -12.47 -18.31
N PRO A 20 18.26 -12.58 -17.20
CA PRO A 20 17.68 -11.43 -16.52
C PRO A 20 18.71 -10.42 -16.01
N GLY A 21 19.99 -10.78 -15.92
CA GLY A 21 21.02 -9.99 -15.26
C GLY A 21 20.79 -9.94 -13.75
N LYS A 22 21.40 -8.97 -13.06
CA LYS A 22 21.24 -8.85 -11.60
C LYS A 22 19.91 -8.20 -11.23
N VAL A 23 19.27 -8.76 -10.20
CA VAL A 23 18.08 -8.20 -9.56
C VAL A 23 18.50 -7.20 -8.48
N ALA A 24 17.95 -6.01 -8.54
CA ALA A 24 18.12 -4.94 -7.57
C ALA A 24 16.80 -4.70 -6.83
N PHE A 25 16.82 -4.63 -5.50
CA PHE A 25 15.66 -4.12 -4.76
C PHE A 25 15.84 -2.64 -4.44
N VAL A 26 14.80 -1.85 -4.68
CA VAL A 26 14.73 -0.45 -4.28
C VAL A 26 13.61 -0.27 -3.27
N PHE A 27 13.88 0.44 -2.17
CA PHE A 27 12.92 0.61 -1.09
C PHE A 27 12.37 2.05 -1.06
N PRO A 28 11.05 2.25 -1.06
CA PRO A 28 10.45 3.58 -1.12
C PRO A 28 10.71 4.40 0.15
N GLY A 29 10.75 5.71 -0.02
CA GLY A 29 10.86 6.70 1.06
C GLY A 29 9.51 7.26 1.50
N GLN A 30 9.57 8.33 2.29
CA GLN A 30 8.39 9.08 2.71
C GLN A 30 7.68 9.72 1.51
N GLY A 31 6.35 9.62 1.49
CA GLY A 31 5.48 10.01 0.38
C GLY A 31 4.71 8.83 -0.21
N SER A 32 5.17 7.60 0.02
CA SER A 32 4.49 6.38 -0.44
C SER A 32 3.53 5.75 0.59
N GLN A 33 3.48 6.29 1.82
CA GLN A 33 2.59 5.77 2.84
C GLN A 33 1.12 6.09 2.54
N SER A 34 0.25 5.13 2.80
CA SER A 34 -1.19 5.31 2.78
C SER A 34 -1.84 4.48 3.89
N VAL A 35 -3.02 4.92 4.34
CA VAL A 35 -3.87 4.12 5.22
C VAL A 35 -4.17 2.79 4.50
N GLU A 36 -4.22 1.69 5.27
CA GLU A 36 -4.36 0.31 4.79
C GLU A 36 -3.26 -0.18 3.83
N MET A 37 -2.11 0.50 3.72
CA MET A 37 -1.01 0.01 2.87
C MET A 37 -0.56 -1.39 3.28
N GLY A 38 -0.28 -2.26 2.30
CA GLY A 38 0.12 -3.65 2.55
C GLY A 38 -0.98 -4.57 3.09
N ARG A 39 -2.23 -4.08 3.26
CA ARG A 39 -3.38 -4.87 3.72
C ARG A 39 -3.61 -6.11 2.87
N GLU A 40 -3.73 -5.96 1.55
CA GLU A 40 -4.07 -7.08 0.68
C GLU A 40 -2.97 -8.15 0.68
N LEU A 41 -1.71 -7.73 0.74
CA LEU A 41 -0.58 -8.66 0.87
C LEU A 41 -0.63 -9.41 2.20
N ALA A 42 -0.94 -8.73 3.30
CA ALA A 42 -1.11 -9.36 4.61
C ALA A 42 -2.28 -10.35 4.65
N LEU A 43 -3.36 -10.08 3.92
CA LEU A 43 -4.50 -10.99 3.81
C LEU A 43 -4.20 -12.22 2.92
N ALA A 44 -3.26 -12.10 1.97
CA ALA A 44 -2.94 -13.16 1.04
C ALA A 44 -1.73 -14.03 1.47
N PHE A 45 -0.82 -13.49 2.29
CA PHE A 45 0.44 -14.15 2.65
C PHE A 45 0.73 -14.05 4.16
N ASP A 46 0.88 -15.21 4.81
CA ASP A 46 1.24 -15.31 6.23
C ASP A 46 2.58 -14.64 6.55
N THR A 47 3.50 -14.61 5.58
CA THR A 47 4.81 -13.94 5.73
C THR A 47 4.68 -12.42 5.80
N ALA A 48 3.77 -11.83 5.04
CA ALA A 48 3.40 -10.42 5.14
C ALA A 48 2.67 -10.12 6.45
N LEU A 49 1.67 -10.94 6.81
CA LEU A 49 0.95 -10.80 8.08
C LEU A 49 1.89 -10.90 9.28
N GLY A 50 2.85 -11.82 9.24
CA GLY A 50 3.85 -12.00 10.29
C GLY A 50 4.72 -10.77 10.54
N ALA A 51 5.02 -9.97 9.50
CA ALA A 51 5.73 -8.70 9.66
C ALA A 51 4.87 -7.67 10.41
N TRP A 52 3.58 -7.57 10.09
CA TRP A 52 2.65 -6.70 10.81
C TRP A 52 2.43 -7.13 12.25
N ASN A 53 2.32 -8.44 12.53
CA ASN A 53 2.19 -8.97 13.88
C ASN A 53 3.39 -8.60 14.76
N ARG A 54 4.63 -8.72 14.24
CA ARG A 54 5.82 -8.24 14.97
C ARG A 54 5.80 -6.72 15.18
N GLY A 55 5.23 -5.97 14.23
CA GLY A 55 4.99 -4.54 14.37
C GLY A 55 4.09 -4.20 15.55
N VAL A 56 3.12 -5.06 15.90
CA VAL A 56 2.24 -4.85 17.08
C VAL A 56 3.05 -4.89 18.37
N ASP A 57 4.06 -5.74 18.46
CA ASP A 57 4.89 -5.87 19.65
C ASP A 57 5.91 -4.72 19.79
N VAL A 58 6.41 -4.19 18.67
CA VAL A 58 7.49 -3.19 18.67
C VAL A 58 6.99 -1.74 18.54
N VAL A 59 5.97 -1.51 17.72
CA VAL A 59 5.41 -0.18 17.40
C VAL A 59 3.88 -0.23 17.27
N PRO A 60 3.12 -0.62 18.32
CA PRO A 60 1.68 -0.85 18.25
C PRO A 60 0.87 0.36 17.78
N SER A 61 1.26 1.57 18.19
CA SER A 61 0.62 2.80 17.76
C SER A 61 0.76 3.05 16.25
N VAL A 62 1.87 2.63 15.65
CA VAL A 62 2.13 2.77 14.22
C VAL A 62 1.26 1.79 13.43
N VAL A 63 1.15 0.54 13.88
CA VAL A 63 0.25 -0.44 13.25
C VAL A 63 -1.19 0.06 13.25
N ARG A 64 -1.64 0.66 14.36
CA ARG A 64 -2.98 1.26 14.46
C ARG A 64 -3.16 2.54 13.65
N ALA A 65 -2.07 3.25 13.32
CA ALA A 65 -2.11 4.37 12.38
C ALA A 65 -2.21 3.90 10.92
N VAL A 66 -1.64 2.73 10.59
CA VAL A 66 -1.78 2.12 9.26
C VAL A 66 -3.15 1.49 9.09
N PHE A 67 -3.64 0.77 10.10
CA PHE A 67 -4.94 0.10 10.10
C PHE A 67 -5.86 0.71 11.18
N PRO A 68 -6.34 1.96 10.98
CA PRO A 68 -7.22 2.62 11.92
C PRO A 68 -8.64 2.02 11.87
N PRO A 69 -9.50 2.33 12.86
CA PRO A 69 -10.93 2.01 12.75
C PRO A 69 -11.53 2.57 11.45
N PRO A 70 -12.50 1.87 10.82
CA PRO A 70 -13.13 2.34 9.59
C PRO A 70 -13.67 3.78 9.73
N ALA A 71 -13.30 4.64 8.80
CA ALA A 71 -13.84 5.99 8.68
C ALA A 71 -15.12 5.97 7.82
N PHE A 72 -16.17 6.64 8.28
CA PHE A 72 -17.46 6.76 7.58
C PHE A 72 -17.73 8.18 7.07
N ASP A 73 -16.78 9.09 7.22
CA ASP A 73 -16.86 10.48 6.80
C ASP A 73 -15.49 11.00 6.34
N ALA A 74 -15.49 12.03 5.50
CA ALA A 74 -14.27 12.58 4.89
C ALA A 74 -13.32 13.24 5.90
N ALA A 75 -13.84 13.80 6.99
CA ALA A 75 -13.02 14.47 8.00
C ALA A 75 -12.21 13.44 8.80
N THR A 76 -12.82 12.32 9.17
CA THR A 76 -12.14 11.20 9.83
C THR A 76 -11.09 10.58 8.91
N THR A 77 -11.41 10.35 7.63
CA THR A 77 -10.45 9.84 6.65
C THR A 77 -9.23 10.76 6.54
N ALA A 78 -9.46 12.07 6.38
CA ALA A 78 -8.37 13.05 6.30
C ALA A 78 -7.52 13.08 7.58
N ALA A 79 -8.15 13.03 8.76
CA ALA A 79 -7.44 13.00 10.03
C ALA A 79 -6.58 11.73 10.21
N GLN A 80 -7.07 10.58 9.77
CA GLN A 80 -6.31 9.32 9.78
C GLN A 80 -5.11 9.38 8.83
N GLU A 81 -5.31 9.88 7.62
CA GLU A 81 -4.22 10.09 6.68
C GLU A 81 -3.16 11.06 7.21
N ASP A 82 -3.59 12.20 7.77
CA ASP A 82 -2.69 13.21 8.31
C ASP A 82 -1.93 12.67 9.53
N HIS A 83 -2.57 11.86 10.38
CA HIS A 83 -1.91 11.18 11.47
C HIS A 83 -0.82 10.21 10.99
N LEU A 84 -1.10 9.42 9.95
CA LEU A 84 -0.11 8.53 9.35
C LEU A 84 1.03 9.30 8.67
N LYS A 85 0.74 10.44 8.04
CA LYS A 85 1.73 11.30 7.35
C LYS A 85 2.70 12.01 8.31
N GLN A 86 2.42 12.05 9.61
CA GLN A 86 3.38 12.53 10.62
C GLN A 86 4.66 11.69 10.55
N THR A 87 5.82 12.34 10.40
CA THR A 87 7.13 11.71 10.10
C THR A 87 7.49 10.56 11.05
N GLU A 88 7.20 10.70 12.34
CA GLU A 88 7.43 9.69 13.37
C GLU A 88 6.55 8.44 13.23
N ASN A 89 5.42 8.54 12.53
CA ASN A 89 4.53 7.42 12.22
C ASN A 89 4.82 6.87 10.81
N ALA A 90 5.00 7.76 9.83
CA ALA A 90 5.24 7.41 8.43
C ALA A 90 6.47 6.52 8.26
N GLN A 91 7.61 6.86 8.88
CA GLN A 91 8.85 6.09 8.72
C GLN A 91 8.73 4.64 9.21
N PRO A 92 8.39 4.36 10.48
CA PRO A 92 8.21 2.98 10.92
C PRO A 92 7.08 2.25 10.16
N ALA A 93 6.02 2.95 9.74
CA ALA A 93 4.95 2.38 8.94
C ALA A 93 5.45 1.89 7.57
N LEU A 94 6.22 2.73 6.86
CA LEU A 94 6.88 2.37 5.59
C LEU A 94 7.85 1.20 5.78
N GLY A 95 8.56 1.18 6.91
CA GLY A 95 9.41 0.06 7.31
C GLY A 95 8.63 -1.25 7.37
N LEU A 96 7.51 -1.27 8.09
CA LEU A 96 6.64 -2.46 8.21
C LEU A 96 6.06 -2.91 6.87
N ALA A 97 5.52 -1.99 6.07
CA ALA A 97 4.98 -2.33 4.76
C ALA A 97 6.05 -2.89 3.81
N SER A 98 7.26 -2.33 3.85
CA SER A 98 8.40 -2.82 3.07
C SER A 98 8.93 -4.16 3.58
N LEU A 99 8.93 -4.39 4.90
CA LEU A 99 9.24 -5.69 5.49
C LEU A 99 8.23 -6.76 5.07
N ALA A 100 6.93 -6.44 5.09
CA ALA A 100 5.89 -7.36 4.64
C ALA A 100 6.10 -7.78 3.17
N ALA A 101 6.38 -6.82 2.29
CA ALA A 101 6.72 -7.08 0.89
C ALA A 101 8.01 -7.89 0.73
N LEU A 102 9.07 -7.53 1.46
CA LEU A 102 10.36 -8.22 1.44
C LEU A 102 10.22 -9.68 1.85
N ARG A 103 9.56 -9.96 2.98
CA ARG A 103 9.33 -11.33 3.48
C ARG A 103 8.51 -12.16 2.51
N THR A 104 7.56 -11.54 1.81
CA THR A 104 6.77 -12.22 0.78
C THR A 104 7.65 -12.61 -0.40
N LEU A 105 8.45 -11.69 -0.93
CA LEU A 105 9.39 -11.97 -2.03
C LEU A 105 10.42 -13.05 -1.64
N GLU A 106 11.02 -12.95 -0.45
CA GLU A 106 11.95 -13.95 0.08
C GLU A 106 11.28 -15.33 0.17
N SER A 107 10.03 -15.39 0.62
CA SER A 107 9.29 -16.64 0.71
C SER A 107 9.06 -17.28 -0.65
N LEU A 108 8.97 -16.48 -1.72
CA LEU A 108 8.85 -16.91 -3.11
C LEU A 108 10.21 -17.11 -3.80
N GLY A 109 11.33 -17.06 -3.05
CA GLY A 109 12.68 -17.26 -3.58
C GLY A 109 13.26 -16.09 -4.38
N VAL A 110 12.58 -14.94 -4.42
CA VAL A 110 13.07 -13.74 -5.11
C VAL A 110 14.03 -13.00 -4.17
N THR A 111 15.31 -12.94 -4.56
CA THR A 111 16.37 -12.34 -3.73
C THR A 111 17.17 -11.30 -4.53
N PRO A 112 17.63 -10.21 -3.87
CA PRO A 112 18.42 -9.18 -4.54
C PRO A 112 19.90 -9.55 -4.60
N SER A 113 20.58 -9.09 -5.66
CA SER A 113 22.05 -9.04 -5.74
C SER A 113 22.64 -7.73 -5.19
N MET A 114 21.81 -6.69 -5.10
CA MET A 114 22.16 -5.38 -4.55
C MET A 114 20.89 -4.63 -4.16
N THR A 115 21.01 -3.64 -3.28
CA THR A 115 19.88 -2.83 -2.86
C THR A 115 20.21 -1.34 -2.83
N ALA A 116 19.17 -0.52 -2.90
CA ALA A 116 19.20 0.90 -2.62
C ALA A 116 17.85 1.29 -2.00
N GLY A 117 17.74 2.47 -1.44
CA GLY A 117 16.44 2.95 -0.99
C GLY A 117 16.40 4.45 -0.96
N HIS A 118 15.22 5.04 -1.16
CA HIS A 118 15.10 6.48 -1.26
C HIS A 118 14.94 7.10 0.13
N SER A 119 15.92 7.90 0.57
CA SER A 119 15.93 8.52 1.89
C SER A 119 15.73 7.48 3.01
N PHE A 120 14.56 7.46 3.64
CA PHE A 120 14.20 6.46 4.64
C PHE A 120 14.39 5.02 4.14
N GLY A 121 14.10 4.75 2.86
CA GLY A 121 14.24 3.41 2.27
C GLY A 121 15.65 2.83 2.40
N GLU A 122 16.70 3.66 2.52
CA GLU A 122 18.09 3.18 2.72
C GLU A 122 18.23 2.34 3.99
N LEU A 123 17.47 2.64 5.06
CA LEU A 123 17.46 1.85 6.29
C LEU A 123 16.90 0.44 6.03
N VAL A 124 15.84 0.34 5.23
CA VAL A 124 15.25 -0.96 4.84
C VAL A 124 16.19 -1.72 3.91
N ALA A 125 16.88 -1.03 3.00
CA ALA A 125 17.89 -1.61 2.12
C ALA A 125 19.07 -2.23 2.90
N LEU A 126 19.53 -1.55 3.96
CA LEU A 126 20.56 -2.04 4.87
C LEU A 126 20.08 -3.22 5.71
N HIS A 127 18.83 -3.20 6.17
CA HIS A 127 18.21 -4.34 6.85
C HIS A 127 18.15 -5.58 5.95
N ALA A 128 17.68 -5.43 4.70
CA ALA A 128 17.64 -6.52 3.72
C ALA A 128 19.03 -7.13 3.50
N ALA A 129 20.08 -6.31 3.53
CA ALA A 129 21.47 -6.74 3.44
C ALA A 129 22.04 -7.33 4.75
N GLY A 130 21.28 -7.35 5.84
CA GLY A 130 21.68 -7.92 7.13
C GLY A 130 22.49 -7.00 8.03
N SER A 131 22.46 -5.68 7.79
CA SER A 131 23.24 -4.73 8.59
C SER A 131 22.68 -4.59 10.01
N PHE A 132 21.39 -4.85 10.23
CA PHE A 132 20.74 -4.88 11.54
C PHE A 132 19.42 -5.65 11.45
N ASP A 133 18.90 -6.09 12.60
CA ASP A 133 17.65 -6.86 12.67
C ASP A 133 16.39 -6.00 12.51
N GLU A 134 15.24 -6.66 12.47
CA GLU A 134 13.94 -6.04 12.21
C GLU A 134 13.53 -5.08 13.35
N THR A 135 13.74 -5.51 14.59
CA THR A 135 13.46 -4.69 15.79
C THR A 135 14.30 -3.41 15.77
N THR A 136 15.59 -3.52 15.42
CA THR A 136 16.49 -2.37 15.29
C THR A 136 16.06 -1.45 14.16
N LEU A 137 15.66 -1.97 13.00
CA LEU A 137 15.10 -1.18 11.91
C LEU A 137 13.90 -0.35 12.39
N LEU A 138 12.93 -0.96 13.07
CA LEU A 138 11.72 -0.26 13.52
C LEU A 138 12.02 0.79 14.60
N ARG A 139 12.89 0.47 15.56
CA ARG A 139 13.34 1.44 16.58
C ARG A 139 14.13 2.60 15.96
N LEU A 140 15.01 2.31 15.01
CA LEU A 140 15.76 3.31 14.26
C LEU A 140 14.83 4.21 13.43
N ALA A 141 13.86 3.62 12.73
CA ALA A 141 12.86 4.33 11.93
C ALA A 141 12.05 5.30 12.80
N ARG A 142 11.56 4.83 13.94
CA ARG A 142 10.83 5.66 14.90
C ARG A 142 11.72 6.79 15.43
N ARG A 143 12.93 6.48 15.88
CA ARG A 143 13.87 7.47 16.43
C ARG A 143 14.24 8.52 15.39
N ARG A 144 14.52 8.12 14.15
CA ARG A 144 14.82 9.04 13.05
C ARG A 144 13.64 9.97 12.78
N GLY A 145 12.42 9.44 12.72
CA GLY A 145 11.23 10.26 12.51
C GLY A 145 10.98 11.28 13.63
N GLU A 146 11.15 10.87 14.90
CA GLU A 146 11.04 11.77 16.07
C GLU A 146 12.09 12.88 16.06
N LEU A 147 13.34 12.54 15.76
CA LEU A 147 14.43 13.50 15.65
C LEU A 147 14.19 14.48 14.51
N MET A 148 13.74 14.01 13.34
CA MET A 148 13.43 14.86 12.19
C MET A 148 12.26 15.80 12.45
N LYS A 149 11.26 15.38 13.23
CA LYS A 149 10.14 16.24 13.64
C LYS A 149 10.60 17.45 14.47
N THR A 150 11.62 17.27 15.32
CA THR A 150 12.11 18.29 16.26
C THR A 150 13.42 18.94 15.82
N ALA A 151 13.97 18.56 14.66
CA ALA A 151 15.30 18.93 14.21
C ALA A 151 15.48 20.43 13.92
N SER A 152 14.40 21.14 13.59
CA SER A 152 14.45 22.56 13.26
C SER A 152 13.44 23.34 14.09
N SER A 153 13.92 24.38 14.78
CA SER A 153 13.09 25.43 15.38
C SER A 153 12.69 26.49 14.35
N MET A 154 13.33 26.52 13.18
CA MET A 154 13.01 27.43 12.09
C MET A 154 12.04 26.80 11.09
N PRO A 155 11.09 27.58 10.51
CA PRO A 155 10.23 27.10 9.44
C PRO A 155 11.05 26.68 8.22
N GLY A 156 11.06 25.38 7.93
CA GLY A 156 11.67 24.81 6.73
C GLY A 156 10.62 24.37 5.74
N ALA A 157 11.01 24.26 4.46
CA ALA A 157 10.12 23.73 3.44
C ALA A 157 10.86 22.93 2.37
N MET A 158 10.08 22.23 1.54
CA MET A 158 10.55 21.49 0.38
C MET A 158 9.64 21.72 -0.82
N ALA A 159 10.20 21.74 -2.02
CA ALA A 159 9.45 21.83 -3.27
C ALA A 159 10.02 20.90 -4.33
N ALA A 160 9.14 20.20 -5.04
CA ALA A 160 9.51 19.45 -6.23
C ALA A 160 9.57 20.39 -7.44
N VAL A 161 10.65 20.32 -8.19
CA VAL A 161 10.91 21.06 -9.41
C VAL A 161 10.90 20.06 -10.56
N LEU A 162 9.98 20.27 -11.51
CA LEU A 162 9.80 19.45 -12.69
C LEU A 162 10.36 20.18 -13.92
N GLY A 163 11.26 19.50 -14.63
CA GLY A 163 12.01 20.01 -15.77
C GLY A 163 13.49 19.63 -15.68
N ASP A 164 14.27 20.07 -16.65
CA ASP A 164 15.69 19.72 -16.81
C ASP A 164 16.53 20.04 -15.56
N ALA A 165 16.96 18.99 -14.86
CA ALA A 165 17.72 19.07 -13.62
C ALA A 165 19.07 19.79 -13.79
N SER A 166 19.67 19.78 -14.99
CA SER A 166 20.97 20.41 -15.24
C SER A 166 20.94 21.94 -15.10
N LYS A 167 19.75 22.55 -15.23
CA LYS A 167 19.56 24.01 -15.10
C LYS A 167 19.44 24.47 -13.66
N ILE A 168 19.05 23.58 -12.75
CA ILE A 168 18.67 23.92 -11.37
C ILE A 168 19.85 24.45 -10.56
N PRO A 169 21.07 23.88 -10.59
CA PRO A 169 22.19 24.39 -9.81
C PRO A 169 22.51 25.88 -10.10
N ALA A 170 22.47 26.28 -11.37
CA ALA A 170 22.73 27.67 -11.76
C ALA A 170 21.62 28.62 -11.26
N LEU A 171 20.36 28.19 -11.35
CA LEU A 171 19.20 28.96 -10.89
C LEU A 171 19.11 29.06 -9.36
N LEU A 172 19.70 28.11 -8.63
CA LEU A 172 19.77 28.11 -7.17
C LEU A 172 20.97 28.88 -6.60
N ALA A 173 21.96 29.25 -7.42
CA ALA A 173 23.15 29.97 -6.95
C ALA A 173 22.85 31.24 -6.11
N PRO A 174 21.83 32.07 -6.44
CA PRO A 174 21.44 33.23 -5.61
C PRO A 174 20.92 32.87 -4.21
N PHE A 175 20.52 31.62 -4.00
CA PHE A 175 19.94 31.12 -2.74
C PHE A 175 20.93 30.24 -1.95
N ALA A 176 22.20 30.22 -2.35
CA ALA A 176 23.24 29.42 -1.70
C ALA A 176 23.28 29.65 -0.18
N GLY A 177 23.31 28.55 0.59
CA GLY A 177 23.29 28.57 2.05
C GLY A 177 21.89 28.61 2.67
N ARG A 178 20.85 29.02 1.92
CA ARG A 178 19.45 29.05 2.38
C ARG A 178 18.58 27.97 1.74
N VAL A 179 18.90 27.58 0.50
CA VAL A 179 18.24 26.51 -0.26
C VAL A 179 19.30 25.57 -0.84
N VAL A 180 19.04 24.28 -0.76
CA VAL A 180 19.88 23.22 -1.32
C VAL A 180 19.04 22.27 -2.19
N VAL A 181 19.71 21.52 -3.05
CA VAL A 181 19.10 20.34 -3.68
C VAL A 181 19.01 19.24 -2.63
N ALA A 182 17.80 18.81 -2.34
CA ALA A 182 17.47 17.77 -1.37
C ALA A 182 17.50 16.37 -2.02
N ASN A 183 16.96 16.27 -3.24
CA ASN A 183 16.86 15.01 -3.96
C ASN A 183 17.03 15.22 -5.46
N GLU A 184 17.83 14.37 -6.09
CA GLU A 184 17.93 14.22 -7.54
C GLU A 184 17.20 12.93 -7.92
N ASN A 185 15.90 13.05 -8.25
CA ASN A 185 15.01 11.89 -8.37
C ASN A 185 14.96 11.31 -9.79
N SER A 186 14.96 12.16 -10.82
CA SER A 186 15.09 11.76 -12.22
C SER A 186 15.72 12.92 -13.02
N PRO A 187 16.11 12.72 -14.29
CA PRO A 187 16.65 13.81 -15.11
C PRO A 187 15.72 15.03 -15.22
N GLU A 188 14.41 14.83 -15.04
CA GLU A 188 13.36 15.84 -15.10
C GLU A 188 12.70 16.15 -13.75
N GLN A 189 13.19 15.60 -12.63
CA GLN A 189 12.60 15.83 -11.31
C GLN A 189 13.69 15.99 -10.24
N THR A 190 13.73 17.18 -9.66
CA THR A 190 14.59 17.52 -8.52
C THR A 190 13.73 18.01 -7.36
N VAL A 191 14.18 17.84 -6.13
CA VAL A 191 13.55 18.43 -4.94
C VAL A 191 14.52 19.40 -4.31
N ILE A 192 14.06 20.60 -4.00
CA ILE A 192 14.81 21.62 -3.26
C ILE A 192 14.29 21.71 -1.83
N SER A 193 15.16 22.02 -0.89
CA SER A 193 14.79 22.23 0.52
C SER A 193 15.61 23.33 1.18
N GLY A 194 15.03 23.98 2.19
CA GLY A 194 15.68 25.11 2.86
C GLY A 194 14.73 25.91 3.75
N GLU A 195 15.13 27.14 4.06
CA GLU A 195 14.26 28.10 4.75
C GLU A 195 12.95 28.30 3.97
N ALA A 196 11.80 28.30 4.64
CA ALA A 196 10.50 28.34 3.97
C ALA A 196 10.36 29.52 2.99
N ALA A 197 10.75 30.73 3.41
CA ALA A 197 10.72 31.93 2.59
C ALA A 197 11.70 31.86 1.40
N ALA A 198 12.91 31.34 1.61
CA ALA A 198 13.90 31.20 0.55
C ALA A 198 13.46 30.18 -0.51
N VAL A 199 12.80 29.09 -0.09
CA VAL A 199 12.22 28.11 -1.03
C VAL A 199 11.08 28.75 -1.84
N ASP A 200 10.28 29.64 -1.26
CA ASP A 200 9.23 30.36 -1.98
C ASP A 200 9.80 31.36 -3.00
N GLU A 201 10.89 32.04 -2.66
CA GLU A 201 11.62 32.93 -3.59
C GLU A 201 12.27 32.11 -4.73
N ALA A 202 12.94 31.00 -4.39
CA ALA A 202 13.55 30.11 -5.37
C ALA A 202 12.51 29.48 -6.30
N ALA A 203 11.33 29.10 -5.79
CA ALA A 203 10.24 28.58 -6.59
C ALA A 203 9.82 29.57 -7.68
N LYS A 204 9.62 30.85 -7.32
CA LYS A 204 9.27 31.90 -8.29
C LYS A 204 10.35 32.10 -9.35
N ALA A 205 11.63 32.06 -8.96
CA ALA A 205 12.75 32.18 -9.90
C ALA A 205 12.81 31.00 -10.88
N LEU A 206 12.58 29.78 -10.39
CA LEU A 206 12.52 28.57 -11.22
C LEU A 206 11.32 28.59 -12.18
N GLU A 207 10.15 29.05 -11.70
CA GLU A 207 8.94 29.22 -12.52
C GLU A 207 9.13 30.27 -13.62
N ALA A 208 9.78 31.40 -13.30
CA ALA A 208 10.14 32.43 -14.28
C ALA A 208 11.12 31.90 -15.36
N ALA A 209 11.92 30.88 -15.03
CA ALA A 209 12.80 30.18 -15.96
C ALA A 209 12.11 29.04 -16.74
N GLY A 210 10.78 28.89 -16.60
CA GLY A 210 9.97 27.92 -17.33
C GLY A 210 9.91 26.51 -16.72
N LEU A 211 10.39 26.33 -15.49
CA LEU A 211 10.25 25.07 -14.74
C LEU A 211 8.92 25.04 -13.99
N LYS A 212 8.36 23.85 -13.76
CA LYS A 212 7.15 23.72 -12.91
C LYS A 212 7.58 23.43 -11.48
N VAL A 213 7.04 24.16 -10.51
CA VAL A 213 7.36 23.94 -9.09
C VAL A 213 6.10 23.54 -8.32
N LYS A 214 6.22 22.55 -7.45
CA LYS A 214 5.14 22.08 -6.57
C LYS A 214 5.63 22.01 -5.13
N ARG A 215 4.99 22.76 -4.25
CA ARG A 215 5.25 22.68 -2.80
C ARG A 215 4.91 21.29 -2.27
N LEU A 216 5.79 20.74 -1.42
CA LEU A 216 5.55 19.46 -0.76
C LEU A 216 4.88 19.70 0.60
N ALA A 217 3.90 18.86 0.94
CA ALA A 217 3.18 18.92 2.21
C ALA A 217 4.01 18.31 3.35
N VAL A 218 5.14 18.95 3.67
CA VAL A 218 6.04 18.57 4.76
C VAL A 218 6.33 19.78 5.63
N SER A 219 6.44 19.54 6.94
CA SER A 219 6.64 20.59 7.95
C SER A 219 8.11 21.00 8.14
N THR A 220 9.04 20.38 7.41
CA THR A 220 10.48 20.54 7.64
C THR A 220 11.28 20.37 6.35
N ALA A 221 12.43 21.03 6.26
CA ALA A 221 13.37 20.95 5.14
C ALA A 221 14.32 19.74 5.27
N PHE A 222 13.85 18.55 4.93
CA PHE A 222 14.69 17.35 4.94
C PHE A 222 15.84 17.44 3.93
N HIS A 223 16.93 16.71 4.19
CA HIS A 223 18.13 16.69 3.34
C HIS A 223 18.76 18.09 3.17
N SER A 224 18.73 18.88 4.25
CA SER A 224 19.32 20.21 4.31
C SER A 224 20.07 20.45 5.63
N PRO A 225 20.90 21.51 5.70
CA PRO A 225 21.52 21.92 6.96
C PRO A 225 20.54 22.19 8.11
N LEU A 226 19.26 22.51 7.82
CA LEU A 226 18.26 22.81 8.86
C LEU A 226 17.95 21.59 9.75
N VAL A 227 18.21 20.37 9.28
CA VAL A 227 18.00 19.14 10.07
C VAL A 227 19.31 18.57 10.65
N ALA A 228 20.42 19.31 10.54
CA ALA A 228 21.73 18.84 11.02
C ALA A 228 21.77 18.57 12.53
N ALA A 229 20.97 19.27 13.34
CA ALA A 229 20.88 19.07 14.78
C ALA A 229 20.42 17.65 15.17
N ALA A 230 19.70 16.96 14.28
CA ALA A 230 19.25 15.58 14.50
C ALA A 230 20.32 14.52 14.18
N CYS A 231 21.44 14.89 13.53
CA CYS A 231 22.50 13.95 13.14
C CYS A 231 23.23 13.37 14.37
N ALA A 232 23.63 14.21 15.33
CA ALA A 232 24.34 13.75 16.53
C ALA A 232 23.49 12.84 17.44
N PRO A 233 22.22 13.14 17.74
CA PRO A 233 21.35 12.21 18.46
C PRO A 233 21.09 10.90 17.71
N LEU A 234 21.03 10.92 16.37
CA LEU A 234 20.91 9.68 15.59
C LEU A 234 22.20 8.86 15.64
N ARG A 235 23.37 9.51 15.57
CA ARG A 235 24.68 8.87 15.74
C ARG A 235 24.77 8.13 17.07
N ALA A 236 24.37 8.78 18.17
CA ALA A 236 24.35 8.18 19.50
C ALA A 236 23.46 6.93 19.54
N PHE A 237 22.24 7.02 19.00
CA PHE A 237 21.36 5.84 18.89
C PHE A 237 22.00 4.72 18.07
N LEU A 238 22.64 5.05 16.94
CA LEU A 238 23.31 4.08 16.10
C LEU A 238 24.41 3.38 16.91
N ASP A 239 25.27 4.12 17.62
CA ASP A 239 26.35 3.56 18.45
C ASP A 239 25.88 2.55 19.50
N ASP A 240 24.65 2.69 20.00
CA ASP A 240 24.06 1.80 21.00
C ASP A 240 23.39 0.53 20.41
N VAL A 241 23.31 0.40 19.08
CA VAL A 241 22.74 -0.77 18.42
C VAL A 241 23.78 -1.58 17.63
N ALA A 242 23.51 -2.87 17.48
CA ALA A 242 24.33 -3.75 16.66
C ALA A 242 24.17 -3.37 15.17
N VAL A 243 25.28 -3.03 14.53
CA VAL A 243 25.37 -2.77 13.08
C VAL A 243 26.49 -3.62 12.53
N ALA A 244 26.17 -4.37 11.48
CA ALA A 244 27.09 -5.22 10.73
C ALA A 244 27.40 -4.63 9.34
N ALA A 245 28.43 -5.16 8.68
CA ALA A 245 28.67 -4.87 7.28
C ALA A 245 27.57 -5.51 6.40
N PRO A 246 27.10 -4.85 5.33
CA PRO A 246 26.12 -5.43 4.42
C PRO A 246 26.64 -6.71 3.74
N ARG A 247 25.81 -7.75 3.63
CA ARG A 247 26.17 -9.04 2.98
C ARG A 247 26.29 -8.93 1.45
N PHE A 248 25.65 -7.93 0.86
CA PHE A 248 25.71 -7.58 -0.55
C PHE A 248 25.69 -6.04 -0.69
N PRO A 249 26.07 -5.49 -1.87
CA PRO A 249 26.15 -4.04 -2.05
C PRO A 249 24.83 -3.32 -1.74
N VAL A 250 24.90 -2.32 -0.88
CA VAL A 250 23.82 -1.35 -0.62
C VAL A 250 24.31 0.01 -1.04
N PHE A 251 23.68 0.63 -2.03
CA PHE A 251 24.09 1.94 -2.54
C PHE A 251 23.57 3.05 -1.62
N ALA A 252 24.46 3.91 -1.15
CA ALA A 252 24.16 4.98 -0.21
C ALA A 252 23.61 6.22 -0.90
N ASN A 253 22.65 6.91 -0.28
CA ASN A 253 22.01 8.07 -0.89
C ASN A 253 22.95 9.25 -1.17
N THR A 254 23.95 9.42 -0.32
CA THR A 254 24.81 10.60 -0.32
C THR A 254 25.98 10.48 -1.30
N THR A 255 26.46 9.27 -1.53
CA THR A 255 27.65 9.00 -2.35
C THR A 255 27.33 8.32 -3.66
N ALA A 256 26.14 7.72 -3.80
CA ALA A 256 25.77 6.81 -4.89
C ALA A 256 26.73 5.62 -5.05
N ALA A 257 27.49 5.30 -4.00
CA ALA A 257 28.43 4.19 -3.95
C ALA A 257 27.98 3.15 -2.92
N PRO A 258 28.40 1.88 -3.04
CA PRO A 258 28.15 0.88 -2.02
C PRO A 258 28.68 1.28 -0.65
N HIS A 259 27.92 1.00 0.40
CA HIS A 259 28.37 1.09 1.78
C HIS A 259 29.62 0.22 2.02
N GLY A 260 30.50 0.71 2.90
CA GLY A 260 31.63 -0.06 3.41
C GLY A 260 31.24 -0.96 4.60
N GLY A 261 32.18 -1.19 5.52
CA GLY A 261 31.92 -1.94 6.74
C GLY A 261 30.99 -1.22 7.73
N ALA A 262 30.71 -1.87 8.87
CA ALA A 262 29.78 -1.38 9.89
C ALA A 262 30.04 0.08 10.34
N ALA A 263 31.32 0.48 10.50
CA ALA A 263 31.66 1.85 10.87
C ALA A 263 31.26 2.87 9.79
N ALA A 264 31.44 2.52 8.51
CA ALA A 264 31.03 3.36 7.39
C ALA A 264 29.50 3.46 7.31
N VAL A 265 28.78 2.35 7.51
CA VAL A 265 27.30 2.34 7.58
C VAL A 265 26.80 3.32 8.64
N ARG A 266 27.35 3.25 9.86
CA ARG A 266 26.94 4.14 10.96
C ARG A 266 27.24 5.61 10.65
N ALA A 267 28.43 5.91 10.12
CA ALA A 267 28.83 7.27 9.78
C ALA A 267 27.93 7.86 8.68
N THR A 268 27.69 7.11 7.60
CA THR A 268 26.84 7.54 6.50
C THR A 268 25.40 7.77 6.95
N LEU A 269 24.80 6.85 7.71
CA LEU A 269 23.42 6.99 8.18
C LEU A 269 23.23 8.17 9.14
N ALA A 270 24.21 8.47 9.98
CA ALA A 270 24.15 9.61 10.89
C ALA A 270 24.06 10.95 10.13
N GLU A 271 24.79 11.07 9.02
CA GLU A 271 24.85 12.27 8.19
C GLU A 271 23.76 12.32 7.10
N GLN A 272 23.15 11.18 6.77
CA GLN A 272 22.22 11.02 5.65
C GLN A 272 21.07 12.04 5.67
N MET A 273 20.51 12.34 6.84
CA MET A 273 19.33 13.20 6.95
C MET A 273 19.56 14.66 6.53
N ARG A 274 20.82 15.15 6.60
CA ARG A 274 21.19 16.52 6.23
C ARG A 274 21.86 16.63 4.86
N ALA A 275 22.06 15.49 4.19
CA ALA A 275 22.76 15.37 2.92
C ALA A 275 21.77 15.01 1.81
N PRO A 276 22.08 15.37 0.54
CA PRO A 276 21.20 15.11 -0.59
C PRO A 276 21.03 13.62 -0.89
N VAL A 277 19.89 13.26 -1.46
CA VAL A 277 19.62 11.94 -2.03
C VAL A 277 19.91 11.95 -3.53
N ARG A 278 20.99 11.30 -3.94
CA ARG A 278 21.50 11.27 -5.32
C ARG A 278 20.95 10.06 -6.08
N PHE A 279 19.62 9.93 -6.13
CA PHE A 279 18.95 8.72 -6.64
C PHE A 279 19.24 8.45 -8.13
N VAL A 280 19.36 9.50 -8.96
CA VAL A 280 19.81 9.37 -10.36
C VAL A 280 21.16 8.67 -10.45
N ASP A 281 22.12 9.10 -9.63
CA ASP A 281 23.47 8.53 -9.64
C ASP A 281 23.48 7.13 -9.05
N GLU A 282 22.69 6.87 -8.00
CA GLU A 282 22.53 5.53 -7.42
C GLU A 282 22.04 4.52 -8.46
N VAL A 283 20.95 4.83 -9.18
CA VAL A 283 20.39 3.92 -10.19
C VAL A 283 21.40 3.69 -11.33
N LYS A 284 22.09 4.75 -11.79
CA LYS A 284 23.15 4.61 -12.80
C LYS A 284 24.29 3.71 -12.32
N ALA A 285 24.72 3.87 -11.07
CA ALA A 285 25.78 3.06 -10.47
C ALA A 285 25.35 1.59 -10.32
N MET A 286 24.09 1.33 -9.95
CA MET A 286 23.52 -0.03 -9.90
C MET A 286 23.46 -0.68 -11.28
N VAL A 287 23.04 0.06 -12.31
CA VAL A 287 23.02 -0.42 -13.71
C VAL A 287 24.43 -0.75 -14.19
N ALA A 288 25.41 0.11 -13.87
CA ALA A 288 26.83 -0.13 -14.16
C ALA A 288 27.38 -1.35 -13.41
N ALA A 289 26.86 -1.65 -12.21
CA ALA A 289 27.19 -2.85 -11.43
C ALA A 289 26.48 -4.14 -11.93
N GLY A 290 25.67 -4.03 -12.98
CA GLY A 290 25.02 -5.15 -13.66
C GLY A 290 23.53 -5.33 -13.37
N ALA A 291 22.88 -4.40 -12.65
CA ALA A 291 21.44 -4.45 -12.45
C ALA A 291 20.70 -4.31 -13.80
N ARG A 292 19.70 -5.17 -14.02
CA ARG A 292 18.81 -5.14 -15.19
C ARG A 292 17.34 -5.32 -14.82
N VAL A 293 17.07 -5.82 -13.62
CA VAL A 293 15.73 -5.93 -13.04
C VAL A 293 15.72 -5.16 -11.73
N PHE A 294 14.79 -4.21 -11.59
CA PHE A 294 14.55 -3.43 -10.39
C PHE A 294 13.18 -3.79 -9.82
N VAL A 295 13.14 -4.12 -8.53
CA VAL A 295 11.91 -4.40 -7.78
C VAL A 295 11.75 -3.34 -6.71
N GLU A 296 10.72 -2.50 -6.81
CA GLU A 296 10.32 -1.61 -5.72
C GLU A 296 9.59 -2.43 -4.65
N VAL A 297 10.24 -2.59 -3.50
CA VAL A 297 9.80 -3.45 -2.40
C VAL A 297 9.22 -2.58 -1.29
N GLY A 298 7.89 -2.52 -1.23
CA GLY A 298 7.14 -1.70 -0.31
C GLY A 298 5.91 -1.07 -0.95
N PRO A 299 5.30 -0.08 -0.29
CA PRO A 299 4.05 0.51 -0.74
C PRO A 299 4.27 1.46 -1.93
N GLY A 300 3.28 1.47 -2.83
CA GLY A 300 3.30 2.33 -4.02
C GLY A 300 4.23 1.86 -5.15
N SER A 301 4.40 2.74 -6.15
CA SER A 301 5.13 2.47 -7.40
C SER A 301 5.96 3.68 -7.89
N VAL A 302 6.35 4.54 -6.95
CA VAL A 302 7.01 5.82 -7.25
C VAL A 302 8.43 5.56 -7.76
N LEU A 303 9.20 4.70 -7.08
CA LEU A 303 10.57 4.41 -7.48
C LEU A 303 10.64 3.65 -8.80
N THR A 304 9.67 2.78 -9.08
CA THR A 304 9.50 2.08 -10.35
C THR A 304 9.42 3.09 -11.50
N SER A 305 8.61 4.13 -11.33
CA SER A 305 8.47 5.21 -12.29
C SER A 305 9.75 6.04 -12.45
N LEU A 306 10.48 6.29 -11.35
CA LEU A 306 11.74 7.03 -11.38
C LEU A 306 12.87 6.22 -12.04
N VAL A 307 13.02 4.95 -11.68
CA VAL A 307 13.98 4.02 -12.30
C VAL A 307 13.74 3.95 -13.81
N GLN A 308 12.49 3.81 -14.25
CA GLN A 308 12.16 3.76 -15.68
C GLN A 308 12.53 5.05 -16.43
N ARG A 309 12.48 6.22 -15.78
CA ARG A 309 12.95 7.50 -16.35
C ARG A 309 14.48 7.59 -16.40
N ILE A 310 15.17 7.07 -15.40
CA ILE A 310 16.64 7.13 -15.32
C ILE A 310 17.29 6.11 -16.26
N ALA A 311 16.73 4.91 -16.34
CA ALA A 311 17.28 3.78 -17.06
C ALA A 311 16.15 3.07 -17.84
N PRO A 312 15.76 3.57 -19.03
CA PRO A 312 14.61 3.06 -19.76
C PRO A 312 14.77 1.61 -20.26
N ASP A 313 16.01 1.13 -20.37
CA ASP A 313 16.32 -0.21 -20.89
C ASP A 313 16.24 -1.32 -19.82
N VAL A 314 15.97 -0.98 -18.56
CA VAL A 314 15.82 -1.97 -17.48
C VAL A 314 14.36 -2.36 -17.29
N VAL A 315 14.14 -3.50 -16.64
CA VAL A 315 12.81 -3.91 -16.19
C VAL A 315 12.59 -3.37 -14.78
N ALA A 316 11.58 -2.53 -14.58
CA ALA A 316 11.18 -2.06 -13.25
C ALA A 316 9.77 -2.54 -12.91
N VAL A 317 9.58 -3.11 -11.72
CA VAL A 317 8.30 -3.59 -11.19
C VAL A 317 8.10 -3.18 -9.74
N ALA A 318 6.86 -3.05 -9.29
CA ALA A 318 6.50 -2.72 -7.90
C ALA A 318 5.79 -3.89 -7.22
N THR A 319 5.97 -4.03 -5.91
CA THR A 319 5.21 -5.01 -5.10
C THR A 319 3.81 -4.52 -4.73
N ASP A 320 3.54 -3.23 -4.89
CA ASP A 320 2.27 -2.60 -4.50
C ASP A 320 1.90 -1.44 -5.44
N GLY A 321 0.68 -0.94 -5.33
CA GLY A 321 0.20 0.23 -6.07
C GLY A 321 -1.32 0.33 -6.04
N LYS A 322 -1.89 1.23 -6.86
CA LYS A 322 -3.34 1.52 -6.86
C LYS A 322 -4.26 0.31 -7.10
N LYS A 323 -3.73 -0.80 -7.64
CA LYS A 323 -4.47 -2.04 -7.90
C LYS A 323 -4.10 -3.19 -6.95
N GLY A 324 -3.46 -2.89 -5.83
CA GLY A 324 -3.14 -3.85 -4.77
C GLY A 324 -2.45 -5.12 -5.30
N LEU A 325 -3.00 -6.29 -4.95
CA LEU A 325 -2.47 -7.60 -5.33
C LEU A 325 -2.33 -7.81 -6.84
N HIS A 326 -3.14 -7.14 -7.67
CA HIS A 326 -2.95 -7.24 -9.12
C HIS A 326 -1.56 -6.74 -9.53
N VAL A 327 -1.05 -5.68 -8.88
CA VAL A 327 0.30 -5.16 -9.15
C VAL A 327 1.33 -6.20 -8.73
N PHE A 328 1.18 -6.78 -7.55
CA PHE A 328 2.07 -7.82 -7.05
C PHE A 328 2.14 -9.03 -7.99
N PHE A 329 1.01 -9.61 -8.39
CA PHE A 329 1.00 -10.75 -9.32
C PHE A 329 1.50 -10.38 -10.72
N SER A 330 1.24 -9.16 -11.18
CA SER A 330 1.81 -8.66 -12.44
C SER A 330 3.34 -8.54 -12.36
N ALA A 331 3.87 -8.11 -11.21
CA ALA A 331 5.30 -8.06 -10.96
C ALA A 331 5.92 -9.46 -10.99
N LEU A 332 5.32 -10.43 -10.29
CA LEU A 332 5.80 -11.82 -10.33
C LEU A 332 5.76 -12.40 -11.75
N ALA A 333 4.68 -12.18 -12.49
CA ALA A 333 4.57 -12.62 -13.88
C ALA A 333 5.66 -12.00 -14.76
N ARG A 334 5.95 -10.70 -14.57
CA ARG A 334 7.03 -10.01 -15.29
C ARG A 334 8.41 -10.52 -14.89
N LEU A 335 8.65 -10.80 -13.61
CA LEU A 335 9.89 -11.41 -13.11
C LEU A 335 10.13 -12.79 -13.75
N CYS A 336 9.11 -13.66 -13.74
CA CYS A 336 9.17 -14.96 -14.42
C CYS A 336 9.45 -14.80 -15.92
N ALA A 337 8.77 -13.88 -16.60
CA ALA A 337 8.90 -13.68 -18.04
C ALA A 337 10.32 -13.25 -18.45
N VAL A 338 11.03 -12.53 -17.60
CA VAL A 338 12.40 -12.07 -17.87
C VAL A 338 13.47 -13.04 -17.36
N GLY A 339 13.07 -14.17 -16.77
CA GLY A 339 13.96 -15.26 -16.35
C GLY A 339 14.38 -15.23 -14.87
N VAL A 340 13.77 -14.38 -14.04
CA VAL A 340 13.98 -14.41 -12.58
C VAL A 340 13.23 -15.61 -12.01
N ALA A 341 13.93 -16.44 -11.23
CA ALA A 341 13.33 -17.59 -10.56
C ALA A 341 12.33 -17.13 -9.49
N VAL A 342 11.10 -17.65 -9.56
CA VAL A 342 10.03 -17.45 -8.57
C VAL A 342 9.46 -18.82 -8.23
N ASP A 343 9.39 -19.14 -6.93
CA ASP A 343 8.77 -20.37 -6.43
C ASP A 343 7.24 -20.23 -6.45
N LEU A 344 6.64 -20.58 -7.59
CA LEU A 344 5.20 -20.48 -7.81
C LEU A 344 4.39 -21.48 -6.96
N HIS A 345 5.02 -22.52 -6.39
CA HIS A 345 4.34 -23.49 -5.52
C HIS A 345 3.97 -22.90 -4.16
N ARG A 346 4.57 -21.77 -3.80
CA ARG A 346 4.32 -21.05 -2.55
C ARG A 346 3.30 -19.92 -2.68
N LEU A 347 2.73 -19.74 -3.87
CA LEU A 347 1.60 -18.83 -4.03
C LEU A 347 0.36 -19.41 -3.31
N PRO A 348 -0.48 -18.55 -2.70
CA PRO A 348 -1.74 -18.99 -2.14
C PRO A 348 -2.55 -19.71 -3.22
N ALA A 349 -3.27 -20.77 -2.82
CA ALA A 349 -4.06 -21.56 -3.74
C ALA A 349 -5.04 -20.64 -4.49
N CYS A 350 -4.85 -20.51 -5.80
CA CYS A 350 -5.82 -19.85 -6.63
C CYS A 350 -7.06 -20.76 -6.67
N PRO A 351 -8.28 -20.26 -6.40
CA PRO A 351 -9.47 -21.04 -6.69
C PRO A 351 -9.38 -21.52 -8.13
N ALA A 352 -9.75 -22.78 -8.38
CA ALA A 352 -9.53 -23.44 -9.66
C ALA A 352 -9.92 -22.49 -10.81
N LEU A 353 -8.93 -22.11 -11.63
CA LEU A 353 -9.21 -21.33 -12.83
C LEU A 353 -10.30 -22.09 -13.61
N PRO A 354 -11.31 -21.40 -14.17
CA PRO A 354 -12.25 -22.05 -15.06
C PRO A 354 -11.45 -22.85 -16.07
N GLN A 355 -11.78 -24.14 -16.24
CA GLN A 355 -11.06 -24.94 -17.22
C GLN A 355 -11.09 -24.15 -18.55
N PRO A 356 -9.92 -23.95 -19.19
CA PRO A 356 -9.89 -23.27 -20.47
C PRO A 356 -10.95 -23.90 -21.36
N LEU A 357 -11.84 -23.07 -21.92
CA LEU A 357 -12.80 -23.56 -22.91
C LEU A 357 -12.01 -24.37 -23.93
N ALA A 358 -12.45 -25.60 -24.19
CA ALA A 358 -11.78 -26.45 -25.16
C ALA A 358 -11.59 -25.61 -26.43
N PRO A 359 -10.35 -25.49 -26.94
CA PRO A 359 -10.09 -24.70 -28.12
C PRO A 359 -11.07 -25.13 -29.21
N SER A 360 -11.71 -24.16 -29.88
CA SER A 360 -12.61 -24.50 -30.98
C SER A 360 -11.83 -25.34 -32.00
N LYS A 361 -12.52 -26.14 -32.82
CA LYS A 361 -11.87 -26.90 -33.90
C LYS A 361 -11.07 -26.02 -34.87
N SER A 362 -11.31 -24.69 -34.82
CA SER A 362 -10.67 -23.65 -35.62
C SER A 362 -9.55 -22.91 -34.87
N ALA A 363 -9.29 -23.22 -33.61
CA ALA A 363 -8.31 -22.51 -32.80
C ALA A 363 -6.89 -22.96 -33.18
N VAL A 364 -6.04 -21.99 -33.51
CA VAL A 364 -4.62 -22.21 -33.76
C VAL A 364 -3.87 -22.07 -32.45
N LEU A 365 -3.27 -23.16 -31.97
CA LEU A 365 -2.39 -23.11 -30.80
C LEU A 365 -1.08 -22.43 -31.16
N VAL A 366 -0.86 -21.24 -30.62
CA VAL A 366 0.42 -20.53 -30.74
C VAL A 366 1.33 -20.98 -29.61
N SER A 367 2.22 -21.94 -29.90
CA SER A 367 3.40 -22.20 -29.07
C SER A 367 4.61 -21.51 -29.69
N GLY A 368 5.56 -21.05 -28.87
CA GLY A 368 6.79 -20.39 -29.32
C GLY A 368 7.67 -21.22 -30.27
N ALA A 369 7.29 -22.46 -30.58
CA ALA A 369 7.96 -23.36 -31.51
C ALA A 369 7.83 -22.96 -33.01
N ASN A 370 7.00 -21.95 -33.34
CA ASN A 370 6.72 -21.56 -34.72
C ASN A 370 7.41 -20.26 -35.18
N VAL A 371 8.26 -19.65 -34.37
CA VAL A 371 9.03 -18.47 -34.80
C VAL A 371 10.05 -18.90 -35.86
N GLY A 372 9.88 -18.44 -37.10
CA GLY A 372 10.83 -18.65 -38.20
C GLY A 372 10.57 -19.86 -39.12
N ARG A 373 9.47 -20.61 -38.95
CA ARG A 373 9.12 -21.69 -39.91
C ARG A 373 8.39 -21.12 -41.13
N PRO A 374 8.71 -21.56 -42.36
CA PRO A 374 7.98 -21.14 -43.56
C PRO A 374 6.51 -21.53 -43.45
N ALA A 375 5.63 -20.67 -43.97
CA ALA A 375 4.19 -20.91 -43.98
C ALA A 375 3.87 -22.29 -44.60
N LEU A 376 2.99 -23.05 -43.94
CA LEU A 376 2.50 -24.30 -44.49
C LEU A 376 1.83 -24.02 -45.85
N PRO A 377 2.07 -24.84 -46.89
CA PRO A 377 1.41 -24.68 -48.17
C PRO A 377 -0.11 -24.76 -47.98
N ALA A 378 -0.85 -23.98 -48.78
CA ALA A 378 -2.30 -23.95 -48.74
C ALA A 378 -2.88 -25.37 -48.82
N PRO A 379 -3.90 -25.71 -48.00
CA PRO A 379 -4.44 -27.06 -47.99
C PRO A 379 -4.98 -27.42 -49.38
N VAL A 380 -4.46 -28.53 -49.93
CA VAL A 380 -4.96 -29.10 -51.18
C VAL A 380 -6.37 -29.63 -50.93
N PRO A 381 -7.39 -29.28 -51.75
CA PRO A 381 -8.72 -29.82 -51.59
C PRO A 381 -8.69 -31.34 -51.75
N VAL A 382 -8.96 -32.09 -50.68
CA VAL A 382 -9.14 -33.53 -50.76
C VAL A 382 -10.60 -33.79 -51.15
N THR A 383 -10.82 -34.22 -52.37
CA THR A 383 -12.11 -34.78 -52.79
C THR A 383 -12.25 -36.19 -52.19
N LEU A 384 -13.10 -36.32 -51.17
CA LEU A 384 -13.48 -37.63 -50.63
C LEU A 384 -14.41 -38.33 -51.63
N ALA A 385 -13.98 -39.48 -52.15
CA ALA A 385 -14.84 -40.36 -52.95
C ALA A 385 -15.95 -40.97 -52.07
N PRO A 386 -17.15 -41.27 -52.61
CA PRO A 386 -18.26 -41.78 -51.81
C PRO A 386 -17.95 -43.18 -51.26
N ALA A 387 -18.28 -43.41 -50.00
CA ALA A 387 -18.08 -44.68 -49.33
C ALA A 387 -18.93 -45.79 -49.97
N ALA A 388 -18.27 -46.79 -50.57
CA ALA A 388 -18.91 -48.04 -50.94
C ALA A 388 -19.18 -48.86 -49.67
N ALA A 389 -20.46 -49.14 -49.41
CA ALA A 389 -20.90 -50.02 -48.34
C ALA A 389 -20.29 -51.42 -48.52
N ARG A 390 -19.55 -51.90 -47.51
CA ARG A 390 -19.16 -53.30 -47.39
C ARG A 390 -19.89 -53.93 -46.20
N SER A 391 -20.75 -54.88 -46.55
CA SER A 391 -21.51 -55.74 -45.65
C SER A 391 -20.57 -56.60 -44.80
N ALA A 392 -20.97 -56.80 -43.54
CA ALA A 392 -20.27 -57.61 -42.57
C ALA A 392 -20.46 -59.11 -42.85
N THR A 393 -19.36 -59.87 -42.84
CA THR A 393 -19.40 -61.31 -42.57
C THR A 393 -18.51 -61.62 -41.38
N SER A 394 -19.18 -62.16 -40.36
CA SER A 394 -18.65 -62.67 -39.11
C SER A 394 -17.77 -63.90 -39.36
N ALA A 395 -16.54 -63.87 -38.84
CA ALA A 395 -15.77 -65.06 -38.54
C ALA A 395 -15.52 -65.07 -37.03
N ALA A 396 -16.18 -66.01 -36.36
CA ALA A 396 -16.07 -66.24 -34.93
C ALA A 396 -14.64 -66.67 -34.56
N VAL A 397 -14.02 -65.94 -33.63
CA VAL A 397 -12.86 -66.41 -32.87
C VAL A 397 -13.34 -66.76 -31.47
N ALA A 398 -13.06 -67.99 -31.06
CA ALA A 398 -13.46 -68.58 -29.79
C ALA A 398 -12.97 -67.79 -28.57
N PRO A 399 -13.69 -67.82 -27.43
CA PRO A 399 -13.30 -67.11 -26.22
C PRO A 399 -12.01 -67.70 -25.64
N VAL A 400 -10.98 -66.88 -25.53
CA VAL A 400 -9.79 -67.19 -24.74
C VAL A 400 -10.18 -67.12 -23.26
N ALA A 401 -9.98 -68.22 -22.54
CA ALA A 401 -10.23 -68.32 -21.10
C ALA A 401 -9.38 -67.28 -20.32
N PRO A 402 -9.92 -66.69 -19.25
CA PRO A 402 -9.17 -65.74 -18.43
C PRO A 402 -8.00 -66.45 -17.74
N ALA A 403 -6.82 -65.86 -17.85
CA ALA A 403 -5.65 -66.25 -17.04
C ALA A 403 -5.97 -66.07 -15.55
N PRO A 404 -5.49 -66.96 -14.66
CA PRO A 404 -5.77 -66.86 -13.23
C PRO A 404 -5.15 -65.57 -12.66
N ALA A 405 -5.90 -64.93 -11.77
CA ALA A 405 -5.47 -63.74 -11.05
C ALA A 405 -4.18 -64.01 -10.27
N ALA A 406 -3.21 -63.11 -10.42
CA ALA A 406 -2.05 -63.06 -9.54
C ALA A 406 -2.52 -62.83 -8.09
N PRO A 407 -1.94 -63.52 -7.09
CA PRO A 407 -2.31 -63.32 -5.70
C PRO A 407 -1.92 -61.90 -5.25
N ALA A 408 -2.77 -61.29 -4.43
CA ALA A 408 -2.52 -60.00 -3.79
C ALA A 408 -1.21 -60.03 -2.97
N PRO A 409 -0.46 -58.92 -2.86
CA PRO A 409 0.67 -58.84 -1.95
C PRO A 409 0.16 -58.96 -0.51
N VAL A 410 0.54 -60.04 0.15
CA VAL A 410 0.37 -60.23 1.59
C VAL A 410 1.32 -59.27 2.31
N ALA A 411 0.78 -58.40 3.15
CA ALA A 411 1.57 -57.53 4.03
C ALA A 411 2.44 -58.40 4.98
N PRO A 412 3.70 -58.05 5.23
CA PRO A 412 4.52 -58.78 6.20
C PRO A 412 3.95 -58.58 7.61
N ALA A 413 3.74 -59.69 8.31
CA ALA A 413 3.37 -59.73 9.72
C ALA A 413 4.44 -59.03 10.57
N ALA A 414 3.98 -58.18 11.50
CA ALA A 414 4.83 -57.53 12.49
C ALA A 414 5.53 -58.57 13.40
N PRO A 415 6.81 -58.37 13.76
CA PRO A 415 7.51 -59.25 14.70
C PRO A 415 6.93 -59.15 16.12
N PRO A 416 7.02 -60.21 16.93
CA PRO A 416 6.52 -60.20 18.31
C PRO A 416 7.34 -59.22 19.17
N ALA A 417 6.63 -58.38 19.92
CA ALA A 417 7.24 -57.42 20.83
C ALA A 417 8.00 -58.14 21.96
N ALA A 418 9.28 -57.82 22.11
CA ALA A 418 10.08 -58.15 23.28
C ALA A 418 9.55 -57.40 24.53
N PRO A 419 9.70 -57.95 25.75
CA PRO A 419 9.16 -57.35 26.96
C PRO A 419 9.88 -56.04 27.26
N ARG A 420 9.11 -54.94 27.24
CA ARG A 420 9.59 -53.59 27.55
C ARG A 420 9.54 -53.39 29.07
N ALA A 421 10.67 -53.05 29.66
CA ALA A 421 10.79 -52.71 31.07
C ALA A 421 9.79 -51.62 31.47
N ALA A 422 9.19 -51.77 32.65
CA ALA A 422 8.19 -50.87 33.21
C ALA A 422 8.76 -49.44 33.34
N ALA A 423 8.16 -48.50 32.61
CA ALA A 423 8.26 -47.08 32.90
C ALA A 423 7.35 -46.75 34.10
N PRO A 424 7.73 -45.81 34.97
CA PRO A 424 6.97 -45.52 36.19
C PRO A 424 5.59 -44.97 35.84
N ALA A 425 4.59 -45.45 36.57
CA ALA A 425 3.19 -45.07 36.42
C ALA A 425 3.02 -43.55 36.49
N ALA A 426 2.56 -42.96 35.38
CA ALA A 426 1.99 -41.61 35.43
C ALA A 426 0.71 -41.69 36.27
N SER A 427 0.72 -41.00 37.41
CA SER A 427 -0.42 -40.87 38.30
C SER A 427 -1.62 -40.33 37.53
N ALA A 428 -2.77 -41.00 37.68
CA ALA A 428 -4.06 -40.49 37.24
C ALA A 428 -4.28 -39.08 37.83
N ALA A 429 -4.23 -38.06 36.98
CA ALA A 429 -4.77 -36.75 37.32
C ALA A 429 -6.29 -36.91 37.49
N PRO A 430 -6.91 -36.31 38.52
CA PRO A 430 -8.32 -36.53 38.78
C PRO A 430 -9.15 -35.89 37.67
N ALA A 431 -10.33 -36.45 37.38
CA ALA A 431 -11.35 -35.95 36.45
C ALA A 431 -11.78 -34.47 36.67
N ALA A 432 -11.21 -33.78 37.66
CA ALA A 432 -11.44 -32.40 38.02
C ALA A 432 -10.95 -31.38 36.98
N TRP A 433 -9.87 -31.62 36.22
CA TRP A 433 -9.40 -30.62 35.25
C TRP A 433 -10.33 -30.48 34.04
N LEU A 434 -10.88 -31.60 33.55
CA LEU A 434 -11.89 -31.59 32.48
C LEU A 434 -13.15 -30.84 32.93
N GLN A 435 -13.61 -31.05 34.15
CA GLN A 435 -14.75 -30.30 34.71
C GLN A 435 -14.44 -28.80 34.84
N VAL A 436 -13.27 -28.42 35.37
CA VAL A 436 -12.87 -27.01 35.48
C VAL A 436 -12.73 -26.34 34.10
N PHE A 437 -12.28 -27.09 33.09
CA PHE A 437 -12.19 -26.59 31.72
C PHE A 437 -13.58 -26.42 31.09
N GLU A 438 -14.47 -27.40 31.25
CA GLU A 438 -15.87 -27.33 30.77
C GLU A 438 -16.67 -26.22 31.47
N ASP A 439 -16.49 -26.05 32.78
CA ASP A 439 -17.09 -24.97 33.56
C ASP A 439 -16.57 -23.60 33.11
N GLY A 440 -15.27 -23.49 32.81
CA GLY A 440 -14.67 -22.27 32.25
C GLY A 440 -15.21 -21.91 30.86
N GLN A 441 -15.42 -22.91 30.00
CA GLN A 441 -16.03 -22.71 28.68
C GLN A 441 -17.50 -22.27 28.81
N ARG A 442 -18.27 -22.92 29.70
CA ARG A 442 -19.67 -22.56 29.96
C ARG A 442 -19.80 -21.15 30.52
N GLN A 443 -18.95 -20.78 31.48
CA GLN A 443 -18.93 -19.43 32.06
C GLN A 443 -18.54 -18.35 31.04
N THR A 444 -17.66 -18.68 30.10
CA THR A 444 -17.29 -17.78 28.98
C THR A 444 -18.46 -17.59 28.02
N MET A 445 -19.18 -18.67 27.69
CA MET A 445 -20.38 -18.59 26.85
C MET A 445 -21.51 -17.78 27.52
N ASP A 446 -21.74 -17.99 28.82
CA ASP A 446 -22.76 -17.26 29.58
C ASP A 446 -22.43 -15.77 29.67
N ALA A 447 -21.14 -15.42 29.85
CA ALA A 447 -20.69 -14.03 29.83
C ALA A 447 -20.86 -13.39 28.44
N HIS A 448 -20.59 -14.14 27.36
CA HIS A 448 -20.79 -13.66 26.00
C HIS A 448 -22.27 -13.41 25.68
N LEU A 449 -23.15 -14.32 26.10
CA LEU A 449 -24.60 -14.16 25.97
C LEU A 449 -25.12 -12.99 26.80
N ALA A 450 -24.64 -12.81 28.03
CA ALA A 450 -24.99 -11.66 28.87
C ALA A 450 -24.55 -10.33 28.23
N PHE A 451 -23.36 -10.29 27.63
CA PHE A 451 -22.87 -9.12 26.90
C PHE A 451 -23.71 -8.81 25.66
N GLN A 452 -24.03 -9.81 24.85
CA GLN A 452 -24.91 -9.64 23.68
C GLN A 452 -26.31 -9.16 24.10
N LYS A 453 -26.87 -9.70 25.18
CA LYS A 453 -28.15 -9.25 25.73
C LYS A 453 -28.10 -7.81 26.20
N ALA A 454 -27.06 -7.40 26.93
CA ALA A 454 -26.88 -6.02 27.37
C ALA A 454 -26.77 -5.03 26.19
N LEU A 455 -26.12 -5.46 25.09
CA LEU A 455 -26.05 -4.67 23.84
C LEU A 455 -27.42 -4.48 23.19
N VAL A 456 -28.23 -5.54 23.14
CA VAL A 456 -29.60 -5.49 22.61
C VAL A 456 -30.48 -4.60 23.50
N ASP A 457 -30.43 -4.78 24.81
CA ASP A 457 -31.23 -3.98 25.76
C ASP A 457 -30.85 -2.48 25.70
N ALA A 458 -29.55 -2.17 25.57
CA ALA A 458 -29.07 -0.80 25.39
C ALA A 458 -29.53 -0.19 24.06
N HIS A 459 -29.50 -0.98 22.98
CA HIS A 459 -29.99 -0.54 21.67
C HIS A 459 -31.49 -0.31 21.67
N GLU A 460 -32.26 -1.19 22.31
CA GLU A 460 -33.71 -1.02 22.46
C GLU A 460 -34.05 0.22 23.30
N SER A 461 -33.32 0.45 24.39
CA SER A 461 -33.46 1.68 25.19
C SER A 461 -33.17 2.93 24.37
N TYR A 462 -32.13 2.90 23.51
CA TYR A 462 -31.81 4.01 22.61
C TYR A 462 -32.94 4.28 21.60
N LEU A 463 -33.49 3.22 20.98
CA LEU A 463 -34.59 3.36 20.03
C LEU A 463 -35.85 3.92 20.69
N ARG A 464 -36.19 3.48 21.92
CA ARG A 464 -37.32 4.05 22.68
C ARG A 464 -37.09 5.52 23.05
N SER A 465 -35.87 5.89 23.44
CA SER A 465 -35.52 7.30 23.70
C SER A 465 -35.61 8.15 22.43
N PHE A 466 -35.16 7.62 21.30
CA PHE A 466 -35.26 8.28 20.00
C PHE A 466 -36.72 8.46 19.57
N GLU A 467 -37.57 7.44 19.77
CA GLU A 467 -39.00 7.50 19.46
C GLU A 467 -39.72 8.52 20.36
N ALA A 468 -39.45 8.53 21.66
CA ALA A 468 -40.01 9.50 22.59
C ALA A 468 -39.61 10.94 22.24
N THR A 469 -38.35 11.15 21.87
CA THR A 469 -37.85 12.47 21.44
C THR A 469 -38.49 12.89 20.11
N SER A 470 -38.66 11.94 19.18
CA SER A 470 -39.30 12.18 17.89
C SER A 470 -40.79 12.52 18.04
N GLN A 471 -41.51 11.86 18.94
CA GLN A 471 -42.92 12.17 19.22
C GLN A 471 -43.10 13.55 19.87
N VAL A 472 -42.18 13.97 20.75
CA VAL A 472 -42.18 15.34 21.31
C VAL A 472 -41.90 16.37 20.22
N LEU A 473 -40.98 16.08 19.30
CA LEU A 473 -40.66 16.96 18.17
C LEU A 473 -41.81 17.08 17.16
N LEU A 474 -42.51 15.97 16.88
CA LEU A 474 -43.71 15.94 16.05
C LEU A 474 -44.91 16.64 16.73
N GLY A 475 -45.04 16.53 18.06
CA GLY A 475 -46.05 17.27 18.84
C GLY A 475 -45.80 18.78 18.88
N ALA A 476 -44.53 19.22 18.88
CA ALA A 476 -44.15 20.63 18.84
C ALA A 476 -44.50 21.34 17.52
N LEU A 477 -44.65 20.58 16.42
CA LEU A 477 -45.12 21.09 15.13
C LEU A 477 -46.65 21.28 15.06
N GLY A 478 -47.39 20.87 16.10
CA GLY A 478 -48.85 21.01 16.23
C GLY A 478 -49.33 22.16 17.11
N GLY A 479 -48.43 23.00 17.64
CA GLY A 479 -48.80 24.24 18.34
C GLY A 479 -49.22 24.06 19.80
N GLN A 480 -48.28 23.74 20.68
CA GLN A 480 -48.24 24.22 22.06
C GLN A 480 -46.84 23.94 22.67
N LEU A 481 -46.17 24.99 23.15
CA LEU A 481 -44.88 24.87 23.85
C LEU A 481 -45.10 24.24 25.23
N VAL A 482 -44.61 23.02 25.43
CA VAL A 482 -44.43 22.41 26.75
C VAL A 482 -42.93 22.25 26.98
N ALA A 483 -42.45 22.71 28.13
CA ALA A 483 -41.04 22.67 28.51
C ALA A 483 -40.51 21.22 28.49
N ALA A 484 -39.46 20.97 27.71
CA ALA A 484 -38.81 19.66 27.63
C ALA A 484 -38.02 19.37 28.92
N PRO A 485 -38.14 18.17 29.52
CA PRO A 485 -37.29 17.76 30.62
C PRO A 485 -35.87 17.44 30.11
N VAL A 486 -34.86 17.82 30.88
CA VAL A 486 -33.46 17.44 30.65
C VAL A 486 -33.30 15.96 30.94
N VAL A 487 -32.95 15.16 29.92
CA VAL A 487 -32.60 13.74 30.08
C VAL A 487 -31.08 13.61 30.07
N ALA A 488 -30.50 13.24 31.22
CA ALA A 488 -29.09 12.90 31.34
C ALA A 488 -28.82 11.57 30.61
N ALA A 489 -27.72 11.53 29.84
CA ALA A 489 -27.24 10.31 29.19
C ALA A 489 -26.93 9.22 30.23
N PRO A 490 -27.27 7.94 29.99
CA PRO A 490 -26.94 6.87 30.92
C PRO A 490 -25.43 6.62 30.93
N VAL A 491 -24.82 6.67 32.11
CA VAL A 491 -23.45 6.22 32.35
C VAL A 491 -23.47 4.69 32.41
N VAL A 492 -22.84 4.03 31.44
CA VAL A 492 -22.59 2.59 31.49
C VAL A 492 -21.27 2.37 32.21
N ALA A 493 -21.32 1.92 33.47
CA ALA A 493 -20.14 1.42 34.17
C ALA A 493 -19.75 0.06 33.59
N ALA A 494 -18.54 -0.05 33.03
CA ALA A 494 -18.00 -1.34 32.60
C ALA A 494 -17.82 -2.27 33.83
N PRO A 495 -18.21 -3.55 33.77
CA PRO A 495 -17.93 -4.48 34.85
C PRO A 495 -16.43 -4.76 34.92
N VAL A 496 -15.87 -4.61 36.13
CA VAL A 496 -14.49 -5.03 36.44
C VAL A 496 -14.45 -6.55 36.44
N VAL A 497 -13.74 -7.13 35.47
CA VAL A 497 -13.43 -8.57 35.48
C VAL A 497 -12.12 -8.75 36.26
N ALA A 498 -12.20 -9.30 37.46
CA ALA A 498 -11.02 -9.73 38.20
C ALA A 498 -10.42 -10.98 37.54
N ALA A 499 -9.17 -10.90 37.10
CA ALA A 499 -8.43 -12.05 36.61
C ALA A 499 -8.21 -13.07 37.76
N PRO A 500 -8.34 -14.39 37.52
CA PRO A 500 -8.05 -15.38 38.55
C PRO A 500 -6.54 -15.38 38.86
N VAL A 501 -6.22 -15.19 40.15
CA VAL A 501 -4.86 -15.33 40.67
C VAL A 501 -4.50 -16.81 40.70
N VAL A 502 -3.58 -17.23 39.82
CA VAL A 502 -2.86 -18.51 39.98
C VAL A 502 -1.64 -18.22 40.85
N ALA A 503 -1.67 -18.66 42.10
CA ALA A 503 -0.55 -18.52 43.02
C ALA A 503 0.63 -19.41 42.58
N ALA A 504 1.72 -18.81 42.14
CA ALA A 504 3.01 -19.49 41.98
C ALA A 504 3.69 -19.67 43.37
N PRO A 505 4.42 -20.78 43.61
CA PRO A 505 5.07 -21.02 44.89
C PRO A 505 6.25 -20.07 45.11
N VAL A 506 6.35 -19.60 46.35
CA VAL A 506 7.32 -18.64 46.88
C VAL A 506 8.75 -19.20 46.85
N VAL A 507 9.69 -18.44 46.28
CA VAL A 507 11.13 -18.57 46.56
C VAL A 507 11.63 -17.17 46.97
N ALA A 508 12.18 -17.07 48.18
CA ALA A 508 12.53 -15.82 48.85
C ALA A 508 13.95 -15.32 48.51
N ALA A 509 14.09 -14.01 48.23
CA ALA A 509 15.32 -13.22 48.35
C ALA A 509 14.98 -11.70 48.34
N PRO A 510 15.85 -10.78 48.80
CA PRO A 510 15.50 -9.82 49.85
C PRO A 510 15.00 -8.45 49.38
N VAL A 511 14.28 -7.80 50.31
CA VAL A 511 13.66 -6.48 50.21
C VAL A 511 14.69 -5.35 50.17
N VAL A 512 14.58 -4.47 49.17
CA VAL A 512 15.15 -3.11 49.20
C VAL A 512 13.99 -2.12 49.08
N VAL A 513 13.81 -1.28 50.09
CA VAL A 513 12.75 -0.26 50.17
C VAL A 513 13.25 1.03 49.52
N ALA A 514 12.47 1.61 48.60
CA ALA A 514 12.60 3.00 48.17
C ALA A 514 11.23 3.72 48.30
N PRO A 515 11.20 5.00 48.70
CA PRO A 515 10.00 5.66 49.20
C PRO A 515 9.09 6.22 48.11
N VAL A 516 7.80 6.28 48.43
CA VAL A 516 6.72 6.87 47.64
C VAL A 516 6.78 8.40 47.73
N VAL A 517 6.73 9.09 46.57
CA VAL A 517 6.41 10.52 46.49
C VAL A 517 5.13 10.67 45.67
N ALA A 518 4.09 11.21 46.31
CA ALA A 518 2.78 11.46 45.72
C ALA A 518 2.81 12.70 44.80
N ALA A 519 2.17 12.61 43.64
CA ALA A 519 1.93 13.74 42.75
C ALA A 519 0.57 14.41 43.08
N PRO A 520 0.47 15.75 43.03
CA PRO A 520 -0.77 16.49 43.30
C PRO A 520 -1.67 16.60 42.07
N VAL A 521 -2.98 16.63 42.33
CA VAL A 521 -4.07 16.87 41.37
C VAL A 521 -4.12 18.36 41.01
N VAL A 522 -4.18 18.69 39.72
CA VAL A 522 -4.52 20.04 39.23
C VAL A 522 -5.70 19.96 38.27
N ALA A 523 -6.77 20.69 38.61
CA ALA A 523 -8.00 20.82 37.84
C ALA A 523 -7.81 21.71 36.60
N ALA A 524 -8.48 21.36 35.50
CA ALA A 524 -8.49 22.12 34.26
C ALA A 524 -9.47 23.32 34.32
N PRO A 525 -9.15 24.48 33.70
CA PRO A 525 -10.06 25.63 33.63
C PRO A 525 -11.00 25.55 32.41
N VAL A 526 -12.21 26.09 32.58
CA VAL A 526 -13.26 26.26 31.58
C VAL A 526 -13.03 27.57 30.82
N ILE A 527 -13.08 27.56 29.48
CA ILE A 527 -13.12 28.77 28.65
C ILE A 527 -14.44 28.81 27.86
N ALA A 528 -15.15 29.94 27.98
CA ALA A 528 -16.43 30.24 27.36
C ALA A 528 -16.29 30.65 25.88
N ALA A 529 -17.28 30.28 25.06
CA ALA A 529 -17.37 30.62 23.63
C ALA A 529 -18.03 32.00 23.40
N PRO A 530 -17.59 32.79 22.37
CA PRO A 530 -18.24 34.05 22.03
C PRO A 530 -19.39 33.88 21.02
N VAL A 531 -20.40 34.73 21.18
CA VAL A 531 -21.61 34.89 20.37
C VAL A 531 -21.32 35.72 19.12
N VAL A 532 -21.79 35.30 17.95
CA VAL A 532 -21.83 36.13 16.72
C VAL A 532 -23.25 36.17 16.17
N ALA A 533 -23.77 37.40 16.04
CA ALA A 533 -25.10 37.75 15.55
C ALA A 533 -25.17 37.75 14.01
N SER A 534 -26.28 37.26 13.48
CA SER A 534 -26.61 37.26 12.04
C SER A 534 -27.13 38.62 11.58
N ARG A 535 -26.67 39.09 10.41
CA ARG A 535 -27.27 40.20 9.65
C ARG A 535 -27.69 39.70 8.26
N SER A 536 -28.94 39.99 7.91
CA SER A 536 -29.53 39.78 6.58
C SER A 536 -28.89 40.67 5.50
N PRO A 537 -28.84 40.24 4.23
CA PRO A 537 -28.53 41.13 3.11
C PRO A 537 -29.78 41.80 2.52
N ALA A 538 -29.62 43.07 2.15
CA ALA A 538 -30.61 43.91 1.48
C ALA A 538 -30.50 43.81 -0.05
N THR A 539 -31.65 44.00 -0.72
CA THR A 539 -31.83 44.15 -2.18
C THR A 539 -31.34 45.51 -2.68
N PRO A 540 -30.88 45.62 -3.94
CA PRO A 540 -31.47 46.67 -4.79
C PRO A 540 -31.69 46.31 -6.28
N ALA A 541 -32.88 46.72 -6.75
CA ALA A 541 -33.26 47.41 -8.01
C ALA A 541 -32.86 46.88 -9.41
N ALA A 542 -33.80 47.06 -10.34
CA ALA A 542 -33.81 46.54 -11.72
C ALA A 542 -33.68 47.64 -12.81
N ARG A 543 -33.10 47.22 -13.96
CA ARG A 543 -33.28 47.61 -15.39
C ARG A 543 -32.67 48.94 -15.92
N PRO A 544 -32.34 49.05 -17.24
CA PRO A 544 -33.01 48.43 -18.41
C PRO A 544 -32.14 47.68 -19.45
N LEU A 545 -32.85 46.93 -20.33
CA LEU A 545 -32.36 46.16 -21.48
C LEU A 545 -31.82 47.05 -22.61
N ALA A 546 -30.78 46.57 -23.30
CA ALA A 546 -30.57 46.77 -24.73
C ALA A 546 -30.09 45.47 -25.37
N THR A 547 -30.81 45.06 -26.42
CA THR A 547 -30.69 43.88 -27.27
C THR A 547 -29.50 43.97 -28.22
N THR A 548 -28.79 42.86 -28.44
CA THR A 548 -28.24 42.52 -29.78
C THR A 548 -27.94 41.01 -29.87
N SER A 549 -28.70 40.36 -30.74
CA SER A 549 -28.50 39.10 -31.47
C SER A 549 -27.35 38.16 -31.09
N ALA A 550 -27.72 36.96 -30.62
CA ALA A 550 -26.91 35.75 -30.81
C ALA A 550 -27.13 35.20 -32.23
N PRO A 551 -26.08 34.78 -32.98
CA PRO A 551 -26.29 33.97 -34.16
C PRO A 551 -26.74 32.57 -33.73
N SER A 552 -27.90 32.17 -34.23
CA SER A 552 -28.34 30.79 -34.30
C SER A 552 -27.36 30.00 -35.16
N PHE A 553 -26.71 28.98 -34.59
CA PHE A 553 -26.17 27.88 -35.36
C PHE A 553 -27.07 26.67 -35.18
N ALA A 554 -27.71 26.30 -36.28
CA ALA A 554 -28.47 25.07 -36.43
C ALA A 554 -27.61 23.85 -36.07
N ALA A 555 -28.21 22.90 -35.35
CA ALA A 555 -27.60 21.64 -34.98
C ALA A 555 -27.24 20.81 -36.23
N PRO A 556 -26.03 20.22 -36.31
CA PRO A 556 -25.86 19.03 -37.10
C PRO A 556 -26.34 17.83 -36.27
N ALA A 557 -27.41 17.18 -36.74
CA ALA A 557 -27.64 15.79 -36.42
C ALA A 557 -26.36 15.01 -36.82
N GLY A 558 -25.65 14.45 -35.84
CA GLY A 558 -24.52 13.57 -36.12
C GLY A 558 -23.30 13.59 -35.19
N ASN A 559 -23.21 14.45 -34.17
CA ASN A 559 -21.98 14.50 -33.35
C ASN A 559 -22.25 14.29 -31.85
N GLY A 560 -22.42 13.03 -31.44
CA GLY A 560 -22.47 12.65 -30.01
C GLY A 560 -21.25 13.12 -29.21
N ARG A 561 -20.11 13.32 -29.90
CA ARG A 561 -18.87 13.91 -29.36
C ARG A 561 -19.03 15.36 -28.89
N ALA A 562 -19.67 16.21 -29.70
CA ALA A 562 -19.87 17.61 -29.34
C ALA A 562 -20.89 17.76 -28.19
N ALA A 563 -21.92 16.91 -28.18
CA ALA A 563 -22.88 16.85 -27.08
C ALA A 563 -22.24 16.40 -25.77
N LEU A 564 -21.36 15.38 -25.82
CA LEU A 564 -20.61 14.92 -24.66
C LEU A 564 -19.74 16.03 -24.06
N PHE A 565 -18.94 16.73 -24.87
CA PHE A 565 -18.09 17.81 -24.36
C PHE A 565 -18.88 19.00 -23.83
N ALA A 566 -20.01 19.34 -24.45
CA ALA A 566 -20.88 20.38 -23.91
C ALA A 566 -21.49 19.97 -22.55
N VAL A 567 -21.87 18.70 -22.37
CA VAL A 567 -22.39 18.20 -21.08
C VAL A 567 -21.29 18.14 -20.02
N VAL A 568 -20.08 17.71 -20.39
CA VAL A 568 -18.93 17.67 -19.47
C VAL A 568 -18.56 19.09 -19.05
N ALA A 569 -18.46 20.04 -19.97
CA ALA A 569 -18.19 21.45 -19.66
C ALA A 569 -19.23 22.05 -18.70
N ASP A 570 -20.52 21.83 -18.98
CA ASP A 570 -21.64 22.31 -18.16
C ASP A 570 -21.62 21.73 -16.73
N LYS A 571 -21.25 20.44 -16.59
CA LYS A 571 -21.21 19.74 -15.30
C LYS A 571 -19.91 19.94 -14.51
N THR A 572 -18.84 20.37 -15.16
CA THR A 572 -17.50 20.51 -14.54
C THR A 572 -17.02 21.95 -14.43
N GLY A 573 -17.58 22.88 -15.22
CA GLY A 573 -17.16 24.27 -15.31
C GLY A 573 -15.93 24.51 -16.19
N TYR A 574 -15.39 23.49 -16.85
CA TYR A 574 -14.30 23.66 -17.82
C TYR A 574 -14.80 24.26 -19.13
N PRO A 575 -14.07 25.21 -19.74
CA PRO A 575 -14.36 25.66 -21.10
C PRO A 575 -14.29 24.50 -22.10
N VAL A 576 -15.20 24.42 -23.06
CA VAL A 576 -15.29 23.29 -24.02
C VAL A 576 -13.99 23.14 -24.81
N GLU A 577 -13.32 24.24 -25.12
CA GLU A 577 -12.03 24.32 -25.82
C GLU A 577 -10.84 23.75 -25.02
N SER A 578 -11.00 23.56 -23.71
CA SER A 578 -9.98 22.96 -22.83
C SER A 578 -10.16 21.45 -22.63
N LEU A 579 -11.22 20.86 -23.18
CA LEU A 579 -11.55 19.44 -23.06
C LEU A 579 -11.04 18.65 -24.27
N ASP A 580 -10.31 17.57 -24.02
CA ASP A 580 -9.78 16.66 -25.05
C ASP A 580 -10.11 15.18 -24.78
N GLU A 581 -10.08 14.31 -25.80
CA GLU A 581 -10.40 12.87 -25.68
C GLU A 581 -9.37 12.09 -24.85
N THR A 582 -8.15 12.61 -24.76
CA THR A 582 -7.06 11.99 -23.99
C THR A 582 -7.12 12.33 -22.51
N MET A 583 -8.00 13.26 -22.11
CA MET A 583 -8.14 13.64 -20.71
C MET A 583 -8.82 12.54 -19.90
N HIS A 584 -8.19 12.20 -18.78
CA HIS A 584 -8.73 11.24 -17.83
C HIS A 584 -9.81 11.90 -16.96
N LEU A 585 -11.03 11.36 -17.03
CA LEU A 585 -12.21 11.88 -16.32
C LEU A 585 -11.96 12.09 -14.83
N GLU A 586 -11.22 11.18 -14.17
CA GLU A 586 -10.96 11.25 -12.73
C GLU A 586 -9.74 12.12 -12.36
N SER A 587 -8.62 12.01 -13.09
CA SER A 587 -7.37 12.70 -12.72
C SER A 587 -7.25 14.11 -13.27
N ASP A 588 -7.84 14.37 -14.44
CA ASP A 588 -7.65 15.62 -15.16
C ASP A 588 -8.90 16.51 -15.03
N LEU A 589 -10.09 15.90 -14.94
CA LEU A 589 -11.37 16.61 -14.86
C LEU A 589 -12.05 16.51 -13.49
N GLY A 590 -11.53 15.69 -12.55
CA GLY A 590 -12.08 15.55 -11.20
C GLY A 590 -13.51 15.00 -11.16
N ILE A 591 -13.88 14.17 -12.14
CA ILE A 591 -15.20 13.58 -12.29
C ILE A 591 -15.24 12.23 -11.54
N ASP A 592 -15.87 12.24 -10.36
CA ASP A 592 -16.10 11.05 -9.55
C ASP A 592 -17.22 10.14 -10.12
N SER A 593 -17.57 9.07 -9.39
CA SER A 593 -18.62 8.13 -9.79
C SER A 593 -20.02 8.74 -9.78
N ILE A 594 -20.28 9.76 -8.95
CA ILE A 594 -21.57 10.45 -8.84
C ILE A 594 -21.76 11.39 -10.04
N LYS A 595 -20.75 12.23 -10.32
CA LYS A 595 -20.75 13.13 -11.48
C LYS A 595 -20.80 12.39 -12.81
N ARG A 596 -20.21 11.19 -12.90
CA ARG A 596 -20.32 10.33 -14.09
C ARG A 596 -21.76 9.93 -14.38
N VAL A 597 -22.53 9.57 -13.35
CA VAL A 597 -23.94 9.21 -13.50
C VAL A 597 -24.77 10.44 -13.91
N GLU A 598 -24.47 11.61 -13.35
CA GLU A 598 -25.13 12.86 -13.76
C GLU A 598 -24.82 13.27 -15.21
N ILE A 599 -23.56 13.11 -15.65
CA ILE A 599 -23.13 13.37 -17.04
C ILE A 599 -23.83 12.40 -18.00
N LEU A 600 -23.89 11.10 -17.67
CA LEU A 600 -24.58 10.10 -18.47
C LEU A 600 -26.10 10.35 -18.53
N GLY A 601 -26.71 10.79 -17.43
CA GLY A 601 -28.10 11.19 -17.37
C GLY A 601 -28.40 12.39 -18.27
N ALA A 602 -27.61 13.46 -18.15
CA ALA A 602 -27.75 14.65 -18.98
C ALA A 602 -27.45 14.39 -20.46
N LEU A 603 -26.52 13.48 -20.77
CA LEU A 603 -26.24 13.06 -22.14
C LEU A 603 -27.42 12.29 -22.75
N LYS A 604 -28.07 11.41 -21.97
CA LYS A 604 -29.25 10.66 -22.39
C LYS A 604 -30.47 11.55 -22.64
N GLU A 605 -30.62 12.63 -21.87
CA GLU A 605 -31.66 13.65 -22.10
C GLU A 605 -31.40 14.48 -23.38
N ARG A 606 -30.12 14.77 -23.69
CA ARG A 606 -29.72 15.53 -24.88
C ARG A 606 -29.60 14.68 -26.16
N LEU A 607 -29.50 13.36 -26.03
CA LEU A 607 -29.43 12.38 -27.14
C LEU A 607 -30.42 11.22 -26.91
N PRO A 608 -31.74 11.45 -27.07
CA PRO A 608 -32.76 10.44 -26.77
C PRO A 608 -32.79 9.23 -27.73
N ALA A 609 -31.88 9.14 -28.71
CA ALA A 609 -31.85 8.11 -29.74
C ALA A 609 -30.44 7.53 -30.04
N ALA A 610 -29.57 7.43 -29.02
CA ALA A 610 -28.26 6.77 -29.12
C ALA A 610 -28.23 5.44 -28.36
#